data_AF-Q44505-F1
#
_entry.id   AF-Q44505-F1
#
_cell.length_a   1.000
_cell.length_b   1.000
_cell.length_c   1.000
_cell.angle_alpha   90.00
_cell.angle_beta   90.00
_cell.angle_gamma   90.00
#
_symmetry.space_group_name_H-M   'P 1'
#
loop_
_entity.id
_entity.type
_entity.pdbx_description
1 polymer ?
#
loop_
_entity_poly.entity_id
_entity_poly.type
_entity_poly.pdbx_seq_one_letter_code
_entity_poly.pdbx_strand_id
1 'polypeptide(L)' 'MFSPFTVNGSSLQLLKVGDRGIVKFCNIPDKNILKKLKSLGLNTGVTITIEQEF' A
#
# COMPACT_ATOMS: atom_id res chain seq x y z
N MET A 1 26.26 9.02 4.56
CA MET A 1 25.30 10.15 4.55
C MET A 1 24.13 9.72 3.68
N PHE A 2 23.04 9.23 4.28
CA PHE A 2 21.88 8.78 3.52
C PHE A 2 21.07 9.99 3.10
N SER A 3 21.09 10.31 1.81
CA SER A 3 20.12 11.23 1.23
C SER A 3 18.73 10.64 1.46
N PRO A 4 17.77 11.39 2.01
CA PRO A 4 16.40 10.90 2.11
C PRO A 4 15.88 10.70 0.69
N PHE A 5 15.83 9.44 0.25
CA PHE A 5 15.19 9.06 -1.01
C PHE A 5 13.75 8.68 -0.71
N THR A 6 12.82 9.22 -1.48
CA THR A 6 11.40 8.87 -1.36
C THR A 6 11.12 7.69 -2.27
N VAL A 7 10.81 6.53 -1.70
CA VAL A 7 10.41 5.37 -2.50
C VAL A 7 9.00 5.59 -3.03
N ASN A 8 8.88 5.89 -4.32
CA ASN A 8 7.64 6.28 -4.97
C ASN A 8 6.89 5.06 -5.56
N GLY A 9 6.61 4.07 -4.72
CA GLY A 9 5.84 2.87 -5.07
C GLY A 9 6.55 1.57 -4.70
N SER A 10 6.53 1.22 -3.42
CA SER A 10 6.92 -0.11 -2.94
C SER A 10 5.72 -1.05 -2.95
N SER A 11 5.97 -2.35 -3.18
CA SER A 11 4.99 -3.38 -2.80
C SER A 11 4.72 -3.26 -1.29
N LEU A 12 3.48 -3.52 -0.88
CA LEU A 12 3.09 -3.58 0.54
C LEU A 12 4.01 -4.51 1.35
N GLN A 13 4.53 -5.56 0.71
CA GLN A 13 5.45 -6.55 1.31
C GLN A 13 6.82 -5.98 1.70
N LEU A 14 7.18 -4.77 1.27
CA LEU A 14 8.45 -4.15 1.59
C LEU A 14 8.33 -3.08 2.70
N LEU A 15 7.10 -2.81 3.15
CA LEU A 15 6.82 -1.85 4.22
C LEU A 15 6.84 -2.56 5.57
N LYS A 16 7.36 -1.88 6.59
CA LYS A 16 7.45 -2.40 7.95
C LYS A 16 6.26 -1.98 8.78
N VAL A 17 5.96 -2.70 9.87
CA VAL A 17 5.00 -2.25 10.88
C VAL A 17 5.35 -0.83 11.35
N GLY A 18 4.35 0.04 11.37
CA GLY A 18 4.47 1.45 11.70
C GLY A 18 4.69 2.36 10.48
N ASP A 19 5.06 1.82 9.32
CA ASP A 19 5.19 2.61 8.10
C ASP A 19 3.82 3.15 7.66
N ARG A 20 3.85 4.39 7.16
CA ARG A 20 2.68 5.07 6.60
C ARG A 20 2.93 5.33 5.12
N GLY A 21 1.90 5.13 4.32
CA GLY A 21 1.99 5.31 2.88
C GLY A 21 0.66 5.70 2.25
N ILE A 22 0.72 6.06 0.98
CA ILE A 22 -0.46 6.32 0.15
C ILE A 22 -0.57 5.21 -0.89
N VAL A 23 -1.75 4.63 -1.05
CA VAL A 23 -2.01 3.64 -2.10
C VAL A 23 -1.91 4.34 -3.46
N LYS A 24 -0.83 4.08 -4.20
CA LYS A 24 -0.58 4.69 -5.51
C LYS A 24 -1.26 3.96 -6.67
N PHE A 25 -1.33 2.63 -6.59
CA PHE A 25 -2.05 1.79 -7.55
C PHE A 25 -2.27 0.40 -6.94
N CYS A 26 -3.32 -0.30 -7.38
CA CYS A 26 -3.55 -1.71 -7.03
C CYS A 26 -3.46 -2.55 -8.30
N ASN A 27 -2.30 -3.19 -8.53
CA ASN A 27 -2.09 -4.05 -9.69
C ASN A 27 -2.47 -5.50 -9.38
N ILE A 28 -3.76 -5.77 -9.17
CA ILE A 28 -4.27 -7.10 -8.84
C ILE A 28 -5.05 -7.64 -10.05
N PRO A 29 -4.64 -8.77 -10.63
CA PRO A 29 -5.30 -9.34 -11.82
C PRO A 29 -6.71 -9.89 -11.50
N ASP A 30 -6.94 -10.34 -10.26
CA ASP A 30 -8.22 -10.84 -9.82
C ASP A 30 -9.21 -9.70 -9.52
N LYS A 31 -10.28 -9.62 -10.32
CA LYS A 31 -11.33 -8.60 -10.20
C LYS A 31 -12.17 -8.73 -8.93
N ASN A 32 -12.35 -9.93 -8.38
CA ASN A 32 -13.09 -10.14 -7.13
C ASN A 32 -12.29 -9.59 -5.95
N ILE A 33 -10.99 -9.87 -5.91
CA ILE A 33 -10.10 -9.32 -4.87
C ILE A 33 -10.06 -7.80 -4.98
N LEU A 34 -9.90 -7.26 -6.20
CA LEU A 34 -9.92 -5.81 -6.42
C LEU A 34 -11.23 -5.18 -5.92
N LYS A 35 -12.39 -5.77 -6.25
CA LYS A 35 -13.70 -5.27 -5.80
C LYS A 35 -13.83 -5.30 -4.28
N LYS A 36 -13.35 -6.36 -3.63
CA LYS A 36 -13.34 -6.48 -2.16
C LYS A 36 -12.47 -5.41 -1.51
N LEU A 37 -11.27 -5.16 -2.04
CA LEU A 37 -10.38 -4.11 -1.56
C LEU A 37 -11.02 -2.72 -1.70
N LYS A 38 -11.65 -2.42 -2.84
CA LYS A 38 -12.38 -1.17 -3.03
C LYS A 38 -13.54 -1.03 -2.03
N SER A 39 -14.26 -2.11 -1.75
CA SER A 39 -15.34 -2.14 -0.76
C SER A 39 -14.85 -1.92 0.68
N LEU A 40 -13.60 -2.27 0.97
CA LEU A 40 -12.94 -2.02 2.26
C LEU A 40 -12.34 -0.61 2.34
N GLY A 41 -12.49 0.21 1.30
CA GLY A 41 -11.93 1.55 1.23
C GLY A 41 -10.47 1.61 0.80
N LEU A 42 -9.85 0.50 0.38
CA LEU A 42 -8.50 0.47 -0.18
C LEU A 42 -8.54 0.90 -1.66
N ASN A 43 -8.74 2.20 -1.85
CA ASN A 43 -8.69 2.86 -3.15
C ASN A 43 -7.39 3.64 -3.32
N THR A 44 -7.10 4.00 -4.57
CA THR A 44 -6.00 4.92 -4.89
C THR A 44 -6.15 6.25 -4.17
N GLY A 45 -5.04 6.78 -3.64
CA GLY A 45 -5.01 8.02 -2.87
C GLY A 45 -5.32 7.87 -1.38
N VAL A 46 -5.71 6.68 -0.92
CA VAL A 46 -5.97 6.43 0.50
C VAL A 46 -4.67 6.27 1.27
N THR A 47 -4.59 6.93 2.42
CA THR A 47 -3.49 6.77 3.38
C THR A 47 -3.69 5.49 4.18
N ILE A 48 -2.65 4.67 4.26
CA ILE A 48 -2.63 3.44 5.03
C ILE A 48 -1.49 3.49 6.04
N THR A 49 -1.68 2.77 7.15
CA THR A 49 -0.64 2.47 8.13
C THR A 49 -0.49 0.95 8.19
N ILE A 50 0.74 0.44 8.20
CA ILE A 50 0.98 -0.99 8.37
C ILE A 50 0.90 -1.31 9.86
N GLU A 51 -0.19 -1.97 10.26
CA GLU A 51 -0.39 -2.36 11.66
C GLU A 51 0.22 -3.73 11.99
N GLN A 52 0.33 -4.60 11.00
CA GLN A 52 0.89 -5.96 11.15
C GLN A 52 1.51 -6.45 9.84
N GLU A 53 2.59 -7.22 9.97
CA GLU A 53 3.23 -7.98 8.89
C GLU A 53 2.96 -9.48 9.13
N PHE A 54 2.67 -10.24 8.07
CA PHE A 54 2.49 -11.70 8.11
C PHE A 54 3.47 -12.39 7.18
#